data_AF-A0AAD4E8L1-F1
#
_entry.id   AF-A0AAD4E8L1-F1
#
_cell.length_a   1.000
_cell.length_b   1.000
_cell.length_c   1.000
_cell.angle_alpha   90.00
_cell.angle_beta   90.00
_cell.angle_gamma   90.00
#
_symmetry.space_group_name_H-M   'P 1'
#
loop_
_entity.id
_entity.type
_entity.pdbx_description
1 polymer ?
#
loop_
_entity_poly.entity_id
_entity_poly.type
_entity_poly.pdbx_seq_one_letter_code
_entity_poly.pdbx_strand_id
1 'polypeptide(L)'
;MQAQYVMTLQSFINSLSQQASQTSLIDALLQSEALQTIFTHCKQFYPVVYGRNVGIYLSWEAAIQQVNGWQIRKFKKTKTFIEAIEFMLTKENVSMPVLPTFLPHAAMSCGTPSWSNIHASLRTTTSSVPASCKQKRSVTNAADALSMLSLDIEDARQPPISQPTQPKLCMIYRYVRSLTGIVGEECGPPDPNIHDSEDYLGLAAEKYLDAHGYKSSTIFHILLGFKEAYSSLDFVNYICPIPCAS
;
A
#
# COMPACT_ATOMS: atom_id res chain seq x y z
N MET A 1 5.72 13.57 26.06
CA MET A 1 6.80 12.80 25.41
C MET A 1 6.60 12.65 23.90
N GLN A 2 5.45 12.24 23.38
CA GLN A 2 5.25 12.09 21.92
C GLN A 2 5.53 13.37 21.12
N ALA A 3 5.13 14.55 21.60
CA ALA A 3 5.36 15.82 20.90
C ALA A 3 6.85 16.19 20.75
N GLN A 4 7.69 15.84 21.74
CA GLN A 4 9.13 16.07 21.69
C GLN A 4 9.77 15.24 20.55
N TYR A 5 9.34 13.99 20.39
CA TYR A 5 9.86 13.09 19.36
C TYR A 5 9.49 13.52 17.94
N VAL A 6 8.28 14.05 17.74
CA VAL A 6 7.83 14.53 16.43
C VAL A 6 8.69 15.71 15.96
N MET A 7 9.02 16.66 16.85
CA MET A 7 9.87 17.80 16.54
C MET A 7 11.30 17.39 16.18
N THR A 8 11.90 16.47 16.96
CA THR A 8 13.26 15.97 16.69
C THR A 8 13.34 15.20 15.37
N LEU A 9 12.35 14.36 15.08
CA LEU A 9 12.29 13.61 13.81
C LEU A 9 12.13 14.54 12.62
N GLN A 10 11.28 15.58 12.72
CA GLN A 10 11.07 16.51 11.61
C GLN A 10 12.34 17.28 11.26
N SER A 11 13.06 17.77 12.26
CA SER A 11 14.35 18.45 12.04
C SER A 11 15.37 17.52 11.38
N PHE A 12 15.39 16.26 11.79
CA PHE A 12 16.30 15.25 11.23
C PHE A 12 15.94 14.89 9.78
N ILE A 13 14.65 14.70 9.47
CA ILE A 13 14.16 14.44 8.10
C ILE A 13 14.49 15.61 7.18
N ASN A 14 14.31 16.85 7.65
CA ASN A 14 14.66 18.03 6.87
C ASN A 14 16.17 18.06 6.56
N SER A 15 17.02 17.65 7.51
CA SER A 15 18.47 17.50 7.29
C SER A 15 18.83 16.38 6.32
N LEU A 16 18.09 15.27 6.33
CA LEU A 16 18.32 14.13 5.44
C LEU A 16 17.96 14.42 3.99
N SER A 17 16.96 15.29 3.76
CA SER A 17 16.50 15.65 2.41
C SER A 17 17.58 16.28 1.52
N GLN A 18 18.68 16.77 2.13
CA GLN A 18 19.80 17.37 1.42
C GLN A 18 20.90 16.37 1.03
N GLN A 19 20.86 15.11 1.48
CA GLN A 19 21.87 14.11 1.11
C GLN A 19 21.50 13.37 -0.19
N ALA A 20 22.46 13.32 -1.13
CA ALA A 20 22.21 12.96 -2.53
C ALA A 20 22.21 11.46 -2.86
N SER A 21 22.44 10.53 -1.91
CA SER A 21 22.42 9.08 -2.20
C SER A 21 21.56 8.30 -1.20
N GLN A 22 20.75 7.36 -1.71
CA GLN A 22 19.83 6.53 -0.90
C GLN A 22 20.56 5.68 0.15
N THR A 23 21.75 5.18 -0.18
CA THR A 23 22.58 4.39 0.75
C THR A 23 23.10 5.24 1.90
N SER A 24 23.55 6.47 1.62
CA SER A 24 23.98 7.42 2.66
C SER A 24 22.84 7.78 3.62
N LEU A 25 21.59 7.77 3.14
CA LEU A 25 20.42 8.12 3.93
C LEU A 25 20.10 7.04 4.98
N ILE A 26 20.19 5.76 4.60
CA ILE A 26 20.01 4.64 5.54
C ILE A 26 21.12 4.63 6.59
N ASP A 27 22.36 4.83 6.17
CA ASP A 27 23.50 4.88 7.11
C ASP A 27 23.37 6.08 8.07
N ALA A 28 22.97 7.25 7.57
CA ALA A 28 22.71 8.42 8.40
C ALA A 28 21.55 8.19 9.40
N LEU A 29 20.48 7.50 8.99
CA LEU A 29 19.38 7.10 9.88
C LEU A 29 19.88 6.18 11.01
N LEU A 30 20.78 5.24 10.71
CA LEU A 30 21.34 4.31 11.69
C LEU A 30 22.36 4.98 12.64
N GLN A 31 23.08 5.99 12.16
CA GLN A 31 24.09 6.72 12.94
C GLN A 31 23.49 7.81 13.84
N SER A 32 22.21 8.15 13.67
CA SER A 32 21.55 9.18 14.49
C SER A 32 21.29 8.70 15.92
N GLU A 33 21.97 9.30 16.90
CA GLU A 33 21.85 8.98 18.33
C GLU A 33 20.42 9.20 18.87
N ALA A 34 19.71 10.19 18.33
CA ALA A 34 18.31 10.45 18.65
C ALA A 34 17.41 9.28 18.23
N LEU A 35 17.65 8.71 17.05
CA LEU A 35 16.93 7.54 16.56
C LEU A 35 17.31 6.28 17.33
N GLN A 36 18.59 6.09 17.66
CA GLN A 36 19.02 4.96 18.49
C GLN A 36 18.36 4.97 19.87
N THR A 37 18.21 6.16 20.47
CA THR A 37 17.48 6.32 21.73
C THR A 37 16.02 5.88 21.58
N ILE A 38 15.35 6.33 20.51
CA ILE A 38 13.98 5.90 20.20
C ILE A 38 13.92 4.39 20.01
N PHE A 39 14.84 3.81 19.23
CA PHE A 39 14.86 2.38 18.91
C PHE A 39 15.16 1.52 20.13
N THR A 40 15.96 2.02 21.07
CA THR A 40 16.28 1.32 22.32
C THR A 40 15.09 1.31 23.28
N HIS A 41 14.30 2.39 23.30
CA HIS A 41 13.11 2.49 24.16
C HIS A 41 11.86 1.86 23.53
N CYS A 42 11.81 1.68 22.21
CA CYS A 42 10.68 1.09 21.50
C CYS A 42 10.89 -0.41 21.31
N LYS A 43 10.02 -1.23 21.94
CA LYS A 43 10.11 -2.70 21.83
C LYS A 43 9.57 -3.26 20.51
N GLN A 44 8.72 -2.49 19.83
CA GLN A 44 7.89 -2.96 18.71
C GLN A 44 7.59 -1.81 17.76
N PHE A 45 7.47 -2.13 16.47
CA PHE A 45 7.16 -1.19 15.40
C PHE A 45 5.98 -1.70 14.58
N TYR A 46 5.22 -0.78 14.02
CA TYR A 46 3.99 -1.05 13.29
C TYR A 46 4.00 -0.32 11.94
N PRO A 47 4.76 -0.82 10.94
CA PRO A 47 4.68 -0.28 9.57
C PRO A 47 3.28 -0.48 8.97
N VAL A 48 2.72 0.60 8.45
CA VAL A 48 1.46 0.65 7.69
C VAL A 48 1.80 1.00 6.24
N VAL A 49 1.52 0.08 5.34
CA VAL A 49 1.78 0.18 3.88
C VAL A 49 0.52 0.64 3.15
N TYR A 50 -0.67 0.17 3.58
CA TYR A 50 -1.96 0.61 3.06
C TYR A 50 -2.88 1.02 4.22
N GLY A 51 -3.29 2.29 4.22
CA GLY A 51 -4.15 2.93 5.22
C GLY A 51 -4.28 4.43 4.96
N ARG A 52 -4.96 5.16 5.87
CA ARG A 52 -5.17 6.61 5.82
C ARG A 52 -3.86 7.39 5.78
N ASN A 53 -2.91 7.04 6.64
CA ASN A 53 -1.56 7.60 6.66
C ASN A 53 -0.54 6.47 6.70
N VAL A 54 0.27 6.36 5.64
CA VAL A 54 1.34 5.36 5.48
C VAL A 54 2.55 5.77 6.32
N GLY A 55 3.19 4.84 7.01
CA GLY A 55 4.32 5.13 7.88
C GLY A 55 4.61 4.05 8.93
N ILE A 56 5.64 4.25 9.74
CA ILE A 56 6.01 3.35 10.85
C ILE A 56 5.54 3.96 12.16
N TYR A 57 4.63 3.27 12.84
CA TYR A 57 4.09 3.70 14.13
C TYR A 57 4.78 2.98 15.28
N LEU A 58 4.92 3.67 16.42
CA LEU A 58 5.53 3.13 17.65
C LEU A 58 4.49 2.52 18.62
N SER A 59 3.19 2.70 18.33
CA SER A 59 2.08 2.19 19.13
C SER A 59 1.05 1.53 18.22
N TRP A 60 0.47 0.44 18.72
CA TRP A 60 -0.61 -0.28 18.06
C TRP A 60 -1.84 0.60 17.85
N GLU A 61 -2.21 1.37 18.86
CA GLU A 61 -3.36 2.27 18.88
C GLU A 61 -3.23 3.34 17.78
N ALA A 62 -2.02 3.87 17.58
CA ALA A 62 -1.75 4.82 16.51
C ALA A 62 -1.86 4.17 15.12
N ALA A 63 -1.33 2.95 14.95
CA ALA A 63 -1.37 2.23 13.68
C ALA A 63 -2.79 1.81 13.28
N ILE A 64 -3.56 1.26 14.23
CA ILE A 64 -4.92 0.75 13.97
C ILE A 64 -5.86 1.87 13.54
N GLN A 65 -5.72 3.07 14.11
CA GLN A 65 -6.47 4.26 13.69
C GLN A 65 -6.26 4.62 12.22
N GLN A 66 -5.10 4.28 11.64
CA GLN A 66 -4.83 4.56 10.23
C GLN A 66 -5.43 3.53 9.29
N VAL A 67 -5.63 2.29 9.75
CA VAL A 67 -6.07 1.19 8.89
C VAL A 67 -7.53 0.79 9.12
N ASN A 68 -8.15 1.28 10.20
CA ASN A 68 -9.54 0.97 10.50
C ASN A 68 -10.48 1.62 9.47
N GLY A 69 -11.50 0.88 9.03
CA GLY A 69 -12.44 1.33 7.99
C GLY A 69 -11.90 1.27 6.55
N TRP A 70 -10.66 0.84 6.31
CA TRP A 70 -10.09 0.66 4.97
C TRP A 70 -10.29 -0.77 4.46
N GLN A 71 -10.80 -0.90 3.23
CA GLN A 71 -11.05 -2.20 2.58
C GLN A 71 -9.77 -2.98 2.29
N ILE A 72 -8.71 -2.28 1.85
CA ILE A 72 -7.39 -2.86 1.61
C ILE A 72 -6.44 -2.25 2.62
N ARG A 73 -6.18 -2.98 3.70
CA ARG A 73 -5.21 -2.60 4.73
C ARG A 73 -4.04 -3.56 4.76
N LYS A 74 -2.84 -3.00 4.91
CA LYS A 74 -1.62 -3.79 5.04
C LYS A 74 -0.70 -3.15 6.03
N PHE A 75 -0.51 -3.86 7.12
CA PHE A 75 0.37 -3.47 8.20
C PHE A 75 0.93 -4.74 8.83
N LYS A 76 2.08 -4.63 9.47
CA LYS A 76 2.72 -5.75 10.18
C LYS A 76 3.24 -5.24 11.51
N LYS A 77 3.39 -6.14 12.47
CA LYS A 77 4.11 -5.87 13.71
C LYS A 77 5.53 -6.42 13.56
N THR A 78 6.53 -5.59 13.76
CA THR A 78 7.95 -5.97 13.67
C THR A 78 8.65 -5.66 14.99
N LYS A 79 9.77 -6.35 15.24
CA LYS A 79 10.56 -6.12 16.47
C LYS A 79 11.64 -5.07 16.24
N THR A 80 12.14 -4.98 15.01
CA THR A 80 13.17 -4.02 14.64
C THR A 80 12.63 -2.97 13.67
N PHE A 81 13.26 -1.80 13.68
CA PHE A 81 12.96 -0.73 12.75
C PHE A 81 13.38 -1.09 11.31
N ILE A 82 14.48 -1.86 11.16
CA ILE A 82 14.95 -2.37 9.86
C ILE A 82 13.89 -3.27 9.23
N GLU A 83 13.35 -4.25 9.96
CA GLU A 83 12.24 -5.09 9.49
C GLU A 83 11.02 -4.26 9.07
N ALA A 84 10.74 -3.15 9.78
CA ALA A 84 9.64 -2.27 9.45
C ALA A 84 9.86 -1.55 8.11
N ILE A 85 11.07 -1.05 7.87
CA ILE A 85 11.47 -0.44 6.60
C ILE A 85 11.42 -1.47 5.48
N GLU A 86 12.00 -2.65 5.68
CA GLU A 86 11.98 -3.74 4.70
C GLU A 86 10.55 -4.09 4.29
N PHE A 87 9.64 -4.20 5.25
CA PHE A 87 8.22 -4.45 4.97
C PHE A 87 7.57 -3.33 4.14
N MET A 88 7.93 -2.07 4.41
CA MET A 88 7.43 -0.92 3.64
C MET A 88 7.98 -0.90 2.21
N LEU A 89 9.25 -1.22 2.02
CA LEU A 89 9.92 -1.20 0.72
C LEU A 89 9.51 -2.37 -0.17
N THR A 90 9.47 -3.57 0.39
CA THR A 90 9.11 -4.80 -0.34
C THR A 90 7.64 -4.82 -0.74
N LYS A 91 6.78 -4.03 -0.05
CA LYS A 91 5.32 -4.02 -0.20
C LYS A 91 4.70 -5.41 -0.24
N GLU A 92 5.38 -6.40 0.35
CA GLU A 92 5.24 -7.86 0.21
C GLU A 92 4.11 -8.29 -0.76
N ASN A 93 4.33 -8.24 -2.07
CA ASN A 93 3.42 -8.89 -3.03
C ASN A 93 3.40 -10.38 -2.68
N VAL A 94 2.43 -10.82 -1.87
CA VAL A 94 2.28 -12.23 -1.52
C VAL A 94 1.72 -12.94 -2.75
N SER A 95 2.61 -13.30 -3.66
CA SER A 95 2.87 -14.69 -4.01
C SER A 95 4.14 -14.74 -4.87
N MET A 96 5.31 -14.92 -4.24
CA MET A 96 6.50 -15.51 -4.89
C MET A 96 7.36 -16.22 -3.83
N PRO A 97 8.04 -17.32 -4.21
CA PRO A 97 8.70 -18.23 -3.29
C PRO A 97 9.99 -17.65 -2.72
N VAL A 98 10.30 -18.09 -1.50
CA VAL A 98 11.45 -17.73 -0.66
C VAL A 98 12.75 -17.69 -1.48
N LEU A 99 13.42 -16.53 -1.48
CA LEU A 99 14.78 -16.40 -2.02
C LEU A 99 15.77 -17.14 -1.08
N PRO A 100 16.76 -17.88 -1.59
CA PRO A 100 17.70 -18.60 -0.74
C PRO A 100 18.58 -17.62 0.04
N THR A 101 18.73 -17.89 1.34
CA THR A 101 19.70 -17.25 2.23
C THR A 101 21.10 -17.36 1.62
N PHE A 102 21.67 -16.22 1.20
CA PHE A 102 23.08 -16.16 0.83
C PHE A 102 23.93 -16.35 2.09
N LEU A 103 24.47 -17.55 2.26
CA LEU A 103 25.63 -17.80 3.12
C LEU A 103 26.88 -17.23 2.42
N PRO A 104 27.85 -16.67 3.17
CA PRO A 104 29.11 -16.22 2.61
C PRO A 104 29.94 -17.43 2.16
N HIS A 105 30.09 -17.60 0.84
CA HIS A 105 31.01 -18.58 0.27
C HIS A 105 32.45 -18.10 0.45
N ALA A 106 33.19 -18.81 1.30
CA ALA A 106 34.63 -18.87 1.22
C ALA A 106 35.04 -19.37 -0.18
N ALA A 107 36.07 -18.74 -0.73
CA ALA A 107 36.65 -19.06 -2.02
C ALA A 107 37.01 -20.54 -2.14
N MET A 108 36.65 -21.17 -3.27
CA MET A 108 37.50 -22.18 -3.93
C MET A 108 36.99 -22.60 -5.31
N SER A 109 37.90 -22.48 -6.28
CA SER A 109 38.11 -23.28 -7.49
C SER A 109 36.99 -23.45 -8.53
N CYS A 110 37.28 -22.87 -9.69
CA CYS A 110 36.72 -23.11 -11.01
C CYS A 110 36.63 -24.59 -11.42
N GLY A 111 35.45 -24.98 -11.89
CA GLY A 111 35.17 -26.22 -12.62
C GLY A 111 33.78 -26.14 -13.24
N THR A 112 33.70 -26.07 -14.57
CA THR A 112 32.45 -26.00 -15.34
C THR A 112 31.69 -27.33 -15.29
N PRO A 113 30.35 -27.33 -15.15
CA PRO A 113 29.55 -28.46 -15.60
C PRO A 113 28.67 -28.10 -16.80
N SER A 114 28.79 -28.97 -17.79
CA SER A 114 27.98 -29.12 -19.00
C SER A 114 26.49 -29.29 -18.69
N TRP A 115 25.64 -28.53 -19.39
CA TRP A 115 24.18 -28.63 -19.28
C TRP A 115 23.64 -29.46 -20.44
N SER A 116 23.43 -30.75 -20.22
CA SER A 116 22.62 -31.59 -21.09
C SER A 116 21.87 -32.63 -20.27
N ASN A 117 20.57 -32.71 -20.52
CA ASN A 117 19.61 -33.78 -20.19
C ASN A 117 18.98 -33.74 -18.78
N ILE A 118 17.70 -33.34 -18.71
CA ILE A 118 16.67 -34.11 -17.98
C ILE A 118 15.34 -34.04 -18.76
N HIS A 119 14.89 -35.19 -19.23
CA HIS A 119 13.58 -35.48 -19.78
C HIS A 119 12.64 -35.96 -18.64
N ALA A 120 11.36 -35.55 -18.73
CA ALA A 120 10.13 -36.21 -18.28
C ALA A 120 10.11 -37.15 -17.04
N SER A 121 9.18 -36.88 -16.10
CA SER A 121 8.10 -37.84 -15.77
C SER A 121 7.05 -37.25 -14.81
N LEU A 122 5.80 -37.23 -15.28
CA LEU A 122 4.59 -37.13 -14.47
C LEU A 122 4.46 -38.35 -13.56
N ARG A 123 4.08 -38.16 -12.29
CA ARG A 123 3.26 -39.13 -11.56
C ARG A 123 2.20 -38.42 -10.73
N THR A 124 0.97 -38.65 -11.18
CA THR A 124 -0.30 -38.53 -10.49
C THR A 124 -0.33 -39.45 -9.27
N THR A 125 -0.62 -38.90 -8.08
CA THR A 125 -1.13 -39.66 -6.94
C THR A 125 -2.35 -38.96 -6.38
N THR A 126 -3.50 -39.45 -6.81
CA THR A 126 -4.79 -39.33 -6.14
C THR A 126 -4.70 -39.94 -4.75
N SER A 127 -5.03 -39.16 -3.71
CA SER A 127 -5.36 -39.68 -2.39
C SER A 127 -6.52 -38.89 -1.81
N SER A 128 -7.37 -39.62 -1.10
CA SER A 128 -8.81 -39.42 -1.02
C SER A 128 -9.26 -39.46 0.44
N VAL A 129 -10.17 -38.53 0.81
CA VAL A 129 -11.16 -38.60 1.92
C VAL A 129 -10.60 -38.39 3.36
N PRO A 130 -11.36 -37.92 4.40
CA PRO A 130 -12.78 -37.49 4.46
C PRO A 130 -13.07 -36.07 4.96
N ALA A 131 -14.28 -35.63 4.57
CA ALA A 131 -14.99 -34.48 5.10
C ALA A 131 -15.54 -34.73 6.52
N SER A 132 -15.32 -33.77 7.42
CA SER A 132 -15.97 -33.69 8.73
C SER A 132 -16.06 -32.22 9.15
N CYS A 133 -17.26 -31.65 9.15
CA CYS A 133 -17.85 -31.06 10.35
C CYS A 133 -19.30 -30.64 10.06
N LYS A 134 -20.23 -31.19 10.85
CA LYS A 134 -21.64 -30.81 10.89
C LYS A 134 -21.76 -29.56 11.76
N GLN A 135 -22.31 -28.47 11.25
CA GLN A 135 -22.77 -27.36 12.08
C GLN A 135 -24.27 -27.12 11.84
N LYS A 136 -25.06 -27.62 12.78
CA LYS A 136 -26.47 -27.28 12.97
C LYS A 136 -26.55 -25.81 13.40
N ARG A 137 -27.19 -24.95 12.61
CA ARG A 137 -27.74 -23.69 13.12
C ARG A 137 -29.23 -23.86 13.36
N SER A 138 -29.58 -23.75 14.63
CA SER A 138 -30.94 -23.64 15.14
C SER A 138 -31.57 -22.35 14.64
N VAL A 139 -32.72 -22.47 13.97
CA VAL A 139 -33.63 -21.36 13.69
C VAL A 139 -34.68 -21.38 14.78
N THR A 140 -34.68 -20.37 15.64
CA THR A 140 -35.79 -20.10 16.56
C THR A 140 -36.38 -18.75 16.21
N ASN A 141 -37.63 -18.79 15.76
CA ASN A 141 -38.52 -17.65 15.65
C ASN A 141 -38.84 -17.12 17.05
N ALA A 142 -38.92 -15.80 17.18
CA ALA A 142 -39.71 -15.16 18.22
C ALA A 142 -40.36 -13.92 17.58
N ALA A 143 -41.66 -14.04 17.35
CA ALA A 143 -42.56 -12.90 17.29
C ALA A 143 -42.60 -12.27 18.69
N ASP A 144 -42.69 -10.94 18.78
CA ASP A 144 -43.74 -10.33 19.57
C ASP A 144 -43.84 -8.80 19.44
N ALA A 145 -45.10 -8.39 19.32
CA ALA A 145 -45.75 -7.21 19.88
C ALA A 145 -45.05 -5.84 19.79
N LEU A 146 -45.51 -5.02 18.83
CA LEU A 146 -45.55 -3.56 19.01
C LEU A 146 -47.00 -3.15 19.28
N SER A 147 -47.33 -3.10 20.57
CA SER A 147 -48.52 -2.42 21.07
C SER A 147 -48.27 -0.93 21.21
N MET A 148 -49.23 -0.20 20.65
CA MET A 148 -49.60 1.18 20.88
C MET A 148 -49.14 1.80 22.20
N LEU A 149 -48.45 2.94 22.11
CA LEU A 149 -48.61 4.03 23.08
C LEU A 149 -48.66 5.37 22.35
N SER A 150 -49.74 6.10 22.62
CA SER A 150 -50.02 7.47 22.23
C SER A 150 -48.87 8.41 22.58
N LEU A 151 -48.52 9.25 21.63
CA LEU A 151 -47.71 10.45 21.86
C LEU A 151 -48.66 11.62 22.09
N ASP A 152 -48.60 12.15 23.32
CA ASP A 152 -49.17 13.44 23.67
C ASP A 152 -48.48 14.54 22.86
N ILE A 153 -49.32 15.47 22.40
CA ILE A 153 -48.96 16.67 21.67
C ILE A 153 -48.41 17.66 22.70
N GLU A 154 -47.08 17.70 22.86
CA GLU A 154 -46.41 18.83 23.48
C GLU A 154 -45.94 19.83 22.42
N ASP A 155 -46.46 21.04 22.57
CA ASP A 155 -46.13 22.29 21.91
C ASP A 155 -44.66 22.68 22.19
N ALA A 156 -43.75 22.18 21.36
CA ALA A 156 -42.33 22.48 21.44
C ALA A 156 -41.94 23.56 20.43
N ARG A 157 -41.53 24.71 20.96
CA ARG A 157 -40.74 25.77 20.28
C ARG A 157 -39.86 25.20 19.18
N GLN A 158 -40.01 25.73 17.97
CA GLN A 158 -39.12 25.44 16.85
C GLN A 158 -37.65 25.56 17.29
N PRO A 159 -36.84 24.50 17.20
CA PRO A 159 -35.41 24.62 17.39
C PRO A 159 -34.84 25.55 16.31
N PRO A 160 -33.80 26.34 16.63
CA PRO A 160 -33.17 27.22 15.66
C PRO A 160 -32.73 26.41 14.46
N ILE A 161 -33.14 26.85 13.26
CA ILE A 161 -32.79 26.28 11.96
C ILE A 161 -31.26 26.15 11.92
N SER A 162 -30.77 24.92 12.11
CA SER A 162 -29.36 24.58 12.01
C SER A 162 -28.91 24.93 10.60
N GLN A 163 -28.09 25.98 10.47
CA GLN A 163 -27.48 26.34 9.20
C GLN A 163 -26.75 25.11 8.62
N PRO A 164 -26.90 24.82 7.32
CA PRO A 164 -26.19 23.71 6.69
C PRO A 164 -24.69 23.93 6.86
N THR A 165 -24.08 23.13 7.72
CA THR A 165 -22.65 23.12 7.98
C THR A 165 -21.95 22.89 6.66
N GLN A 166 -21.29 23.93 6.12
CA GLN A 166 -20.62 23.80 4.84
C GLN A 166 -19.59 22.65 4.94
N PRO A 167 -19.63 21.69 4.00
CA PRO A 167 -18.71 20.56 4.03
C PRO A 167 -17.29 21.11 3.93
N LYS A 168 -16.48 20.87 4.96
CA LYS A 168 -15.04 21.14 4.91
C LYS A 168 -14.48 20.38 3.72
N LEU A 169 -14.13 21.11 2.65
CA LEU A 169 -13.48 20.56 1.48
C LEU A 169 -12.14 19.97 1.94
N CYS A 170 -12.05 18.65 1.93
CA CYS A 170 -10.81 17.93 2.18
C CYS A 170 -9.92 18.18 0.95
N MET A 171 -8.92 19.05 1.08
CA MET A 171 -7.92 19.23 0.02
C MET A 171 -7.13 17.93 -0.11
N ILE A 172 -7.07 17.39 -1.33
CA ILE A 172 -6.29 16.19 -1.62
C ILE A 172 -5.01 16.66 -2.30
N TYR A 173 -3.90 16.18 -1.77
CA TYR A 173 -2.59 16.38 -2.36
C TYR A 173 -2.26 15.18 -3.25
N ARG A 174 -1.99 15.42 -4.53
CA ARG A 174 -1.73 14.38 -5.54
C ARG A 174 -0.45 14.71 -6.29
N TYR A 175 0.41 13.70 -6.47
CA TYR A 175 1.55 13.82 -7.37
C TYR A 175 1.09 13.63 -8.80
N VAL A 176 1.54 14.50 -9.69
CA VAL A 176 1.30 14.38 -11.13
C VAL A 176 2.46 13.60 -11.74
N ARG A 177 2.15 12.51 -12.45
CA ARG A 177 3.13 11.56 -13.01
C ARG A 177 3.09 11.53 -14.53
N SER A 178 4.28 11.32 -15.10
CA SER A 178 4.52 10.93 -16.48
C SER A 178 5.25 9.57 -16.52
N LEU A 179 5.50 9.04 -17.71
CA LEU A 179 6.31 7.82 -17.88
C LEU A 179 7.75 7.98 -17.37
N THR A 180 8.26 9.21 -17.28
CA THR A 180 9.61 9.49 -16.79
C THR A 180 9.68 9.76 -15.28
N GLY A 181 8.53 9.77 -14.58
CA GLY A 181 8.47 9.98 -13.13
C GLY A 181 7.49 11.06 -12.68
N ILE A 182 7.72 11.61 -11.48
CA ILE A 182 6.91 12.69 -10.90
C ILE A 182 7.30 13.99 -11.60
N VAL A 183 6.31 14.66 -12.21
CA VAL A 183 6.50 15.90 -12.98
C VAL A 183 5.90 17.13 -12.29
N GLY A 184 5.19 16.92 -11.19
CA GLY A 184 4.61 18.02 -10.43
C GLY A 184 3.72 17.54 -9.30
N GLU A 185 3.11 18.52 -8.65
CA GLU A 185 2.24 18.35 -7.50
C GLU A 185 0.99 19.19 -7.74
N GLU A 186 -0.17 18.61 -7.44
CA GLU A 186 -1.45 19.28 -7.53
C GLU A 186 -2.17 19.19 -6.19
N CYS A 187 -2.69 20.31 -5.73
CA CYS A 187 -3.48 20.41 -4.50
C CYS A 187 -4.83 21.00 -4.86
N GLY A 188 -5.89 20.21 -4.76
CA GLY A 188 -7.23 20.62 -5.16
C GLY A 188 -8.31 19.76 -4.50
N PRO A 189 -9.58 20.20 -4.56
CA PRO A 189 -10.68 19.32 -4.27
C PRO A 189 -10.69 18.13 -5.26
N PRO A 190 -11.14 16.94 -4.86
CA PRO A 190 -11.31 15.83 -5.80
C PRO A 190 -12.21 16.27 -6.95
N ASP A 191 -11.74 16.09 -8.18
CA ASP A 191 -12.52 16.38 -9.37
C ASP A 191 -13.77 15.47 -9.37
N PRO A 192 -15.00 16.01 -9.32
CA PRO A 192 -16.20 15.19 -9.36
C PRO A 192 -16.42 14.57 -10.75
N ASN A 193 -15.74 15.04 -11.80
CA ASN A 193 -15.82 14.53 -13.16
C ASN A 193 -14.70 13.55 -13.47
N ILE A 194 -14.41 12.61 -12.56
CA ILE A 194 -13.63 11.42 -12.93
C ILE A 194 -14.49 10.66 -13.94
N HIS A 195 -14.21 10.89 -15.23
CA HIS A 195 -14.91 10.25 -16.33
C HIS A 195 -14.80 8.73 -16.19
N ASP A 196 -15.96 8.05 -16.26
CA ASP A 196 -16.04 6.62 -16.55
C ASP A 196 -15.42 6.39 -17.93
N SER A 197 -14.10 6.25 -17.96
CA SER A 197 -13.36 5.90 -19.17
C SER A 197 -13.83 4.51 -19.59
N GLU A 198 -14.04 4.32 -20.89
CA GLU A 198 -14.30 2.99 -21.43
C GLU A 198 -13.15 2.05 -21.05
N ASP A 199 -13.53 0.86 -20.58
CA ASP A 199 -12.77 -0.11 -19.78
C ASP A 199 -11.63 -0.81 -20.57
N TYR A 200 -10.74 -0.05 -21.20
CA TYR A 200 -9.79 -0.55 -22.21
C TYR A 200 -8.60 -1.32 -21.62
N LEU A 201 -8.18 -0.98 -20.39
CA LEU A 201 -7.12 -1.70 -19.65
C LEU A 201 -7.69 -2.61 -18.56
N GLY A 202 -9.01 -2.58 -18.38
CA GLY A 202 -9.73 -3.14 -17.26
C GLY A 202 -9.67 -2.26 -16.01
N LEU A 203 -10.77 -2.26 -15.26
CA LEU A 203 -11.02 -1.49 -14.05
C LEU A 203 -9.85 -1.41 -13.05
N ALA A 204 -9.09 -2.50 -12.88
CA ALA A 204 -7.98 -2.53 -11.94
C ALA A 204 -6.81 -1.63 -12.39
N ALA A 205 -6.49 -1.62 -13.69
CA ALA A 205 -5.42 -0.81 -14.25
C ALA A 205 -5.82 0.68 -14.26
N GLU A 206 -7.06 0.99 -14.59
CA GLU A 206 -7.56 2.37 -14.59
C GLU A 206 -7.55 2.98 -13.19
N LYS A 207 -8.07 2.25 -12.19
CA LYS A 207 -7.98 2.67 -10.78
C LYS A 207 -6.55 2.88 -10.32
N TYR A 208 -5.62 2.05 -10.79
CA TYR A 208 -4.20 2.21 -10.48
C TYR A 208 -3.66 3.51 -11.10
N LEU A 209 -3.89 3.74 -12.39
CA LEU A 209 -3.38 4.93 -13.08
C LEU A 209 -3.96 6.23 -12.49
N ASP A 210 -5.24 6.24 -12.15
CA ASP A 210 -5.87 7.37 -11.49
C ASP A 210 -5.32 7.55 -10.06
N ALA A 211 -5.33 6.52 -9.21
CA ALA A 211 -4.80 6.64 -7.84
C ALA A 211 -3.34 7.13 -7.79
N HIS A 212 -2.56 6.87 -8.84
CA HIS A 212 -1.16 7.30 -8.93
C HIS A 212 -0.93 8.65 -9.61
N GLY A 213 -1.96 9.29 -10.17
CA GLY A 213 -1.83 10.64 -10.75
C GLY A 213 -1.17 10.71 -12.11
N TYR A 214 -1.32 9.68 -12.93
CA TYR A 214 -0.89 9.77 -14.32
C TYR A 214 -1.77 10.77 -15.09
N LYS A 215 -1.13 11.68 -15.84
CA LYS A 215 -1.86 12.59 -16.74
C LYS A 215 -2.63 11.81 -17.81
N SER A 216 -3.76 12.33 -18.27
CA SER A 216 -4.55 11.71 -19.35
C SER A 216 -3.73 11.46 -20.62
N SER A 217 -2.79 12.36 -20.96
CA SER A 217 -1.86 12.15 -22.07
C SER A 217 -0.98 10.91 -21.87
N THR A 218 -0.49 10.70 -20.64
CA THR A 218 0.31 9.53 -20.28
C THR A 218 -0.52 8.25 -20.33
N ILE A 219 -1.75 8.29 -19.80
CA ILE A 219 -2.70 7.18 -19.87
C ILE A 219 -2.97 6.81 -21.33
N PHE A 220 -3.14 7.80 -22.21
CA PHE A 220 -3.30 7.58 -23.65
C PHE A 220 -2.07 6.88 -24.27
N HIS A 221 -0.84 7.28 -23.91
CA HIS A 221 0.37 6.58 -24.37
C HIS A 221 0.43 5.13 -23.87
N ILE A 222 0.03 4.88 -22.62
CA ILE A 222 -0.07 3.53 -22.04
C ILE A 222 -1.09 2.70 -22.81
N LEU A 223 -2.27 3.25 -23.07
CA LEU A 223 -3.33 2.59 -23.85
C LEU A 223 -2.88 2.26 -25.26
N LEU A 224 -2.23 3.22 -25.94
CA LEU A 224 -1.74 3.03 -27.30
C LEU A 224 -0.65 1.96 -27.33
N GLY A 225 0.31 2.03 -26.41
CA GLY A 225 1.35 1.00 -26.29
C GLY A 225 0.76 -0.38 -26.02
N PHE A 226 -0.26 -0.47 -25.17
CA PHE A 226 -0.92 -1.73 -24.87
C PHE A 226 -1.66 -2.31 -26.08
N LYS A 227 -2.27 -1.45 -26.91
CA LYS A 227 -2.97 -1.87 -28.14
C LYS A 227 -2.00 -2.31 -29.25
N GLU A 228 -0.86 -1.63 -29.39
CA GLU A 228 0.10 -1.86 -30.48
C GLU A 228 1.14 -2.96 -30.15
N ALA A 229 1.30 -3.33 -28.87
CA ALA A 229 2.30 -4.32 -28.47
C ALA A 229 1.84 -5.76 -28.76
N TYR A 230 2.70 -6.52 -29.44
CA TYR A 230 2.50 -7.95 -29.70
C TYR A 230 2.90 -8.85 -28.52
N SER A 231 3.67 -8.30 -27.58
CA SER A 231 4.13 -9.00 -26.38
C SER A 231 4.28 -8.04 -25.21
N SER A 232 4.36 -8.58 -23.99
CA SER A 232 4.67 -7.78 -22.80
C SER A 232 6.02 -7.08 -22.88
N LEU A 233 7.00 -7.69 -23.56
CA LEU A 233 8.31 -7.09 -23.78
C LEU A 233 8.23 -5.91 -24.76
N ASP A 234 7.46 -6.03 -25.84
CA ASP A 234 7.24 -4.94 -26.79
C ASP A 234 6.51 -3.76 -26.13
N PHE A 235 5.54 -4.05 -25.28
CA PHE A 235 4.85 -3.04 -24.48
C PHE A 235 5.83 -2.28 -23.57
N VAL A 236 6.68 -3.01 -22.83
CA VAL A 236 7.69 -2.38 -21.97
C VAL A 236 8.66 -1.54 -22.80
N ASN A 237 9.12 -2.04 -23.94
CA ASN A 237 10.02 -1.30 -24.83
C ASN A 237 9.37 -0.05 -25.43
N TYR A 238 8.05 -0.09 -25.69
CA TYR A 238 7.30 1.06 -26.19
C TYR A 238 7.14 2.15 -25.12
N ILE A 239 6.80 1.76 -23.89
CA ILE A 239 6.57 2.69 -22.77
C ILE A 239 7.88 3.22 -22.18
N CYS A 240 8.91 2.38 -22.17
CA CYS A 240 10.24 2.66 -21.62
C CYS A 240 11.30 2.48 -22.72
N PRO A 241 11.35 3.36 -23.74
CA PRO A 241 12.36 3.25 -24.77
C PRO A 241 13.74 3.33 -24.15
N ILE A 242 14.57 2.32 -24.40
CA ILE A 242 15.97 2.31 -23.97
C ILE A 242 16.62 3.51 -24.67
N PRO A 243 17.17 4.50 -23.94
CA PRO A 243 17.85 5.60 -24.58
C PRO A 243 19.00 5.02 -25.41
N CYS A 244 18.97 5.24 -26.73
CA CYS A 244 20.09 4.89 -27.58
C CYS A 244 21.32 5.59 -27.03
N ALA A 245 22.37 4.83 -26.69
CA ALA A 245 23.62 5.39 -26.24
C ALA A 245 24.18 6.29 -27.36
N SER A 246 24.07 7.61 -27.16
CA SER A 246 24.60 8.65 -28.04
C SER A 246 26.06 8.91 -27.74
#